data_AF-A0A7J2HGW3-F1
#
_entry.id   AF-A0A7J2HGW3-F1
#
_cell.length_a   1.000
_cell.length_b   1.000
_cell.length_c   1.000
_cell.angle_alpha   90.00
_cell.angle_beta   90.00
_cell.angle_gamma   90.00
#
_symmetry.space_group_name_H-M   'P 1'
#
loop_
_entity.id
_entity.type
_entity.pdbx_description
1 polymer ?
#
loop_
_entity_poly.entity_id
_entity_poly.type
_entity_poly.pdbx_seq_one_letter_code
_entity_poly.pdbx_strand_id
1 'polypeptide(L)'
;MRGGDKRRMIAYACFFKGVFERFMGRSSLMVLEYQLSKRLSGADPYELLLENPRDFHRALASILGAEGSFTFLKLIFKHIIDGYALTEWNPDDFARAFISGGDEARQSLLNLLKKLPIEES
;
A
#
# COMPACT_ATOMS: atom_id res chain seq x y z
N MET A 1 -18.96 3.77 -8.87
CA MET A 1 -17.87 4.78 -8.77
C MET A 1 -17.96 5.73 -9.94
N ARG A 2 -17.81 7.05 -9.74
CA ARG A 2 -17.74 8.02 -10.85
C ARG A 2 -16.42 7.83 -11.61
N GLY A 3 -16.39 8.14 -12.91
CA GLY A 3 -15.21 7.90 -13.76
C GLY A 3 -13.91 8.55 -13.27
N GLY A 4 -13.98 9.71 -12.60
CA GLY A 4 -12.81 10.38 -12.02
C GLY A 4 -12.24 9.72 -10.77
N ASP A 5 -13.05 8.98 -10.00
CA ASP A 5 -12.54 8.26 -8.83
C ASP A 5 -11.79 6.99 -9.25
N LYS A 6 -12.26 6.34 -10.33
CA LYS A 6 -11.58 5.15 -10.86
C LYS A 6 -10.17 5.48 -11.37
N ARG A 7 -9.99 6.58 -12.11
CA ARG A 7 -8.66 7.00 -12.61
C ARG A 7 -7.68 7.28 -11.47
N ARG A 8 -8.12 8.00 -10.43
CA ARG A 8 -7.30 8.24 -9.24
C ARG A 8 -6.89 6.95 -8.53
N MET A 9 -7.80 5.97 -8.46
CA MET A 9 -7.47 4.69 -7.83
C MET A 9 -6.42 3.90 -8.60
N ILE A 10 -6.51 3.91 -9.93
CA ILE A 10 -5.47 3.31 -10.79
C ILE A 10 -4.13 4.04 -10.58
N ALA A 11 -4.11 5.37 -10.57
CA ALA A 11 -2.89 6.14 -10.35
C ALA A 11 -2.25 5.82 -8.99
N TYR A 12 -3.04 5.69 -7.94
CA TYR A 12 -2.56 5.31 -6.60
C TYR A 12 -2.04 3.86 -6.57
N ALA A 13 -2.70 2.94 -7.26
CA ALA A 13 -2.23 1.56 -7.38
C ALA A 13 -0.87 1.50 -8.10
N CYS A 14 -0.73 2.22 -9.22
CA CYS A 14 0.54 2.36 -9.93
C CYS A 14 1.63 3.02 -9.08
N PHE A 15 1.28 4.02 -8.27
CA PHE A 15 2.21 4.65 -7.34
C PHE A 15 2.76 3.63 -6.33
N PHE A 16 1.90 2.84 -5.69
CA PHE A 16 2.33 1.80 -4.75
C PHE A 16 3.19 0.74 -5.39
N LYS A 17 2.82 0.28 -6.59
CA LYS A 17 3.65 -0.64 -7.38
C LYS A 17 5.05 -0.07 -7.59
N GLY A 18 5.14 1.20 -7.99
CA GLY A 18 6.43 1.87 -8.18
C GLY A 18 7.23 2.03 -6.88
N VAL A 19 6.57 2.31 -5.76
CA VAL A 19 7.23 2.35 -4.43
C VAL A 19 7.79 1.00 -4.06
N PHE A 20 6.99 -0.07 -4.21
CA PHE A 20 7.44 -1.42 -3.88
C PHE A 20 8.62 -1.82 -4.79
N GLU A 21 8.54 -1.54 -6.09
CA GLU A 21 9.61 -1.83 -7.05
C GLU A 21 10.92 -1.12 -6.67
N ARG A 22 10.86 0.16 -6.30
CA ARG A 22 12.04 0.91 -5.82
C ARG A 22 12.59 0.35 -4.51
N PHE A 23 11.72 -0.12 -3.62
CA PHE A 23 12.13 -0.61 -2.31
C PHE A 23 12.80 -1.99 -2.36
N MET A 24 12.28 -2.94 -3.14
CA MET A 24 12.76 -4.33 -3.14
C MET A 24 13.36 -4.81 -4.46
N GLY A 25 13.30 -3.98 -5.50
CA GLY A 25 13.69 -4.34 -6.87
C GLY A 25 12.62 -5.14 -7.61
N ARG A 26 12.65 -5.06 -8.94
CA ARG A 26 11.64 -5.66 -9.83
C ARG A 26 11.49 -7.17 -9.68
N SER A 27 12.59 -7.91 -9.59
CA SER A 27 12.53 -9.38 -9.49
C SER A 27 11.86 -9.84 -8.20
N SER A 28 12.22 -9.21 -7.07
CA SER A 28 11.58 -9.50 -5.77
C SER A 28 10.11 -9.11 -5.78
N LEU A 29 9.77 -7.97 -6.41
CA LEU A 29 8.39 -7.53 -6.54
C LEU A 29 7.54 -8.54 -7.32
N MET A 30 8.04 -9.05 -8.45
CA MET A 30 7.33 -10.07 -9.23
C MET A 30 7.03 -11.33 -8.42
N VAL A 31 7.97 -11.77 -7.56
CA VAL A 31 7.74 -12.91 -6.67
C VAL A 31 6.66 -12.59 -5.64
N LEU A 32 6.68 -11.39 -5.04
CA LEU A 32 5.67 -10.96 -4.09
C LEU A 32 4.28 -10.86 -4.74
N GLU A 33 4.18 -10.22 -5.91
CA GLU A 33 2.93 -10.10 -6.69
C GLU A 33 2.37 -11.49 -7.03
N TYR A 34 3.22 -12.43 -7.44
CA TYR A 34 2.81 -13.81 -7.69
C TYR A 34 2.30 -14.49 -6.42
N GLN A 35 2.98 -14.33 -5.28
CA GLN A 35 2.53 -14.93 -4.02
C GLN A 35 1.20 -14.32 -3.54
N LEU A 36 1.01 -13.01 -3.70
CA LEU A 36 -0.23 -12.32 -3.40
C LEU A 36 -1.35 -12.78 -4.34
N SER A 37 -1.09 -12.93 -5.64
CA SER A 37 -2.12 -13.37 -6.60
C SER A 37 -2.64 -14.78 -6.34
N LYS A 38 -1.88 -15.63 -5.62
CA LYS A 38 -2.36 -16.96 -5.18
C LYS A 38 -3.29 -16.89 -3.96
N ARG A 39 -3.29 -15.78 -3.24
CA ARG A 39 -4.01 -15.56 -1.98
C ARG A 39 -5.19 -14.62 -2.14
N LEU A 40 -5.08 -13.70 -3.09
CA LEU A 40 -6.09 -12.73 -3.47
C LEU A 40 -6.85 -13.30 -4.67
N SER A 41 -8.17 -13.48 -4.56
CA SER A 41 -9.03 -14.12 -5.56
C SER A 41 -9.21 -13.28 -6.84
N GLY A 42 -8.12 -12.95 -7.53
CA GLY A 42 -8.11 -12.21 -8.79
C GLY A 42 -8.07 -10.68 -8.68
N ALA A 43 -8.06 -10.12 -7.47
CA ALA A 43 -7.88 -8.68 -7.29
C ALA A 43 -6.41 -8.28 -7.51
N ASP A 44 -6.18 -7.13 -8.15
CA ASP A 44 -4.87 -6.51 -8.18
C ASP A 44 -4.44 -6.20 -6.72
N PRO A 45 -3.23 -6.58 -6.29
CA PRO A 45 -2.81 -6.43 -4.91
C PRO A 45 -2.77 -4.96 -4.45
N TYR A 46 -2.50 -4.01 -5.35
CA TYR A 46 -2.42 -2.60 -5.02
C TYR A 46 -3.79 -1.93 -5.03
N GLU A 47 -4.71 -2.39 -5.88
CA GLU A 47 -6.13 -2.01 -5.75
C GLU A 47 -6.68 -2.50 -4.41
N LEU A 48 -6.40 -3.75 -4.02
CA LEU A 48 -6.83 -4.28 -2.72
C LEU A 48 -6.22 -3.52 -1.54
N LEU A 49 -4.95 -3.11 -1.63
CA LEU A 49 -4.29 -2.27 -0.63
C LEU A 49 -5.09 -0.98 -0.38
N LEU A 50 -5.70 -0.40 -1.41
CA LEU A 50 -6.47 0.85 -1.37
C LEU A 50 -7.94 0.64 -0.96
N GLU A 51 -8.53 -0.49 -1.35
CA GLU A 51 -9.92 -0.82 -1.06
C GLU A 51 -10.09 -1.44 0.33
N ASN A 52 -9.22 -2.38 0.69
CA ASN A 52 -9.27 -3.10 1.95
C ASN A 52 -7.84 -3.36 2.50
N PRO A 53 -7.26 -2.36 3.20
CA PRO A 53 -5.95 -2.46 3.85
C PRO A 53 -5.77 -3.71 4.73
N ARG A 54 -6.84 -4.13 5.41
CA ARG A 54 -6.81 -5.28 6.32
C ARG A 54 -6.62 -6.59 5.57
N ASP A 55 -7.34 -6.78 4.47
CA ASP A 55 -7.23 -8.01 3.67
C ASP A 55 -5.90 -8.07 2.92
N PHE A 56 -5.42 -6.93 2.41
CA PHE A 56 -4.06 -6.84 1.88
C PHE A 56 -3.01 -7.24 2.93
N HIS A 57 -3.09 -6.66 4.14
CA HIS A 57 -2.18 -7.00 5.23
C HIS A 57 -2.26 -8.49 5.60
N ARG A 58 -3.46 -9.07 5.68
CA ARG A 58 -3.62 -10.51 5.97
C ARG A 58 -2.95 -11.38 4.90
N ALA A 59 -3.09 -11.04 3.63
CA ALA A 59 -2.42 -11.74 2.55
C ALA A 59 -0.89 -11.62 2.67
N LEU A 60 -0.38 -10.42 2.93
CA LEU A 60 1.04 -10.18 3.15
C LEU A 60 1.59 -10.95 4.37
N ALA A 61 0.84 -10.98 5.48
CA ALA A 61 1.20 -11.69 6.70
C ALA A 61 1.28 -13.22 6.49
N SER A 62 0.48 -13.78 5.57
CA SER A 62 0.58 -15.20 5.21
C SER A 62 1.80 -15.55 4.34
N ILE A 63 2.59 -14.54 3.92
CA ILE A 63 3.84 -14.70 3.17
C ILE A 63 5.03 -14.46 4.09
N LEU A 64 5.00 -13.34 4.83
CA LEU A 64 6.13 -12.84 5.62
C LEU A 64 6.01 -13.12 7.13
N GLY A 65 4.89 -13.67 7.58
CA GLY A 65 4.53 -13.71 9.00
C GLY A 65 3.98 -12.36 9.50
N ALA A 66 3.41 -12.36 10.71
CA ALA A 66 2.83 -11.15 11.31
C ALA A 66 3.87 -10.05 11.54
N GLU A 67 5.01 -10.37 12.14
CA GLU A 67 6.08 -9.38 12.38
C GLU A 67 6.76 -8.93 11.09
N GLY A 68 6.96 -9.84 10.14
CA GLY A 68 7.58 -9.52 8.85
C GLY A 68 6.70 -8.60 8.00
N SER A 69 5.40 -8.85 7.94
CA SER A 69 4.45 -7.98 7.23
C SER A 69 4.31 -6.60 7.88
N PHE A 70 4.26 -6.53 9.21
CA PHE A 70 4.29 -5.26 9.95
C PHE A 70 5.56 -4.46 9.62
N THR A 71 6.72 -5.10 9.75
CA THR A 71 8.02 -4.46 9.51
C THR A 71 8.14 -3.99 8.06
N PHE A 72 7.72 -4.81 7.11
CA PHE A 72 7.72 -4.45 5.70
C PHE A 72 6.86 -3.22 5.43
N LEU A 73 5.61 -3.19 5.92
CA LEU A 73 4.71 -2.05 5.74
C LEU A 73 5.26 -0.77 6.39
N LYS A 74 5.81 -0.88 7.60
CA LYS A 74 6.48 0.23 8.28
C LYS A 74 7.61 0.81 7.42
N LEU A 75 8.45 -0.04 6.83
CA LEU A 75 9.56 0.41 5.98
C LEU A 75 9.06 1.06 4.68
N ILE A 76 8.01 0.51 4.06
CA ILE A 76 7.38 1.10 2.88
C ILE A 76 6.82 2.49 3.21
N PHE A 77 6.05 2.62 4.30
CA PHE A 77 5.48 3.92 4.68
C PHE A 77 6.55 4.91 5.11
N LYS A 78 7.61 4.46 5.79
CA LYS A 78 8.78 5.29 6.07
C LYS A 78 9.43 5.81 4.78
N HIS A 79 9.62 4.94 3.79
CA HIS A 79 10.16 5.34 2.49
C HIS A 79 9.31 6.41 1.79
N ILE A 80 7.97 6.30 1.86
CA ILE A 80 7.06 7.30 1.31
C ILE A 80 7.12 8.61 2.12
N ILE A 81 6.95 8.52 3.44
CA ILE A 81 6.88 9.70 4.32
C ILE A 81 8.18 10.49 4.28
N ASP A 82 9.33 9.82 4.41
CA ASP A 82 10.64 10.48 4.36
C ASP A 82 10.92 11.01 2.95
N GLY A 83 10.62 10.22 1.91
CA GLY A 83 10.88 10.58 0.51
C GLY A 83 10.11 11.80 0.01
N TYR A 84 8.96 12.10 0.63
CA TYR A 84 8.12 13.26 0.31
C TYR A 84 8.09 14.32 1.42
N ALA A 85 8.99 14.22 2.41
CA ALA A 85 9.08 15.14 3.55
C ALA A 85 7.73 15.39 4.27
N LEU A 86 6.94 14.34 4.45
CA LEU A 86 5.61 14.40 5.09
C LEU A 86 5.73 14.45 6.62
N THR A 87 6.27 15.53 7.17
CA THR A 87 6.65 15.67 8.60
C THR A 87 5.51 15.52 9.60
N GLU A 88 4.25 15.64 9.16
CA GLU A 88 3.06 15.45 9.99
C GLU A 88 2.72 13.97 10.26
N TRP A 89 3.37 13.03 9.56
CA TRP A 89 3.06 11.60 9.63
C TRP A 89 4.16 10.82 10.34
N ASN A 90 3.78 9.96 11.27
CA ASN A 90 4.67 8.99 11.88
C ASN A 90 4.51 7.62 11.19
N PRO A 91 5.58 7.04 10.60
CA PRO A 91 5.49 5.75 9.89
C PRO A 91 5.01 4.57 10.75
N ASP A 92 5.37 4.56 12.03
CA ASP A 92 5.04 3.47 12.95
C ASP A 92 3.55 3.51 13.31
N ASP A 93 3.05 4.69 13.67
CA ASP A 93 1.64 4.91 13.98
C ASP A 93 0.77 4.64 12.75
N PHE A 94 1.25 5.07 11.58
CA PHE A 94 0.55 4.87 10.32
C PHE A 94 0.49 3.38 9.94
N ALA A 95 1.57 2.62 10.10
CA ALA A 95 1.57 1.19 9.87
C ALA A 95 0.61 0.45 10.82
N ARG A 96 0.59 0.82 12.10
CA ARG A 96 -0.36 0.25 13.09
C ARG A 96 -1.80 0.55 12.70
N ALA A 97 -2.11 1.79 12.33
CA ALA A 97 -3.44 2.18 11.87
C ALA A 97 -3.85 1.38 10.61
N PHE A 98 -2.97 1.28 9.62
CA PHE A 98 -3.19 0.53 8.38
C PHE A 98 -3.57 -0.94 8.66
N ILE A 99 -2.82 -1.59 9.55
CA ILE A 99 -2.99 -3.01 9.91
C ILE A 99 -4.27 -3.25 10.71
N SER A 100 -4.61 -2.29 11.58
CA SER A 100 -5.89 -2.30 12.30
C SER A 100 -7.06 -2.28 11.31
N GLY A 101 -6.87 -1.67 10.14
CA GLY A 101 -7.82 -1.64 9.04
C GLY A 101 -9.06 -0.81 9.37
N GLY A 102 -10.15 -1.05 8.63
CA GLY A 102 -11.37 -0.26 8.76
C GLY A 102 -11.36 1.00 7.90
N ASP A 103 -12.46 1.75 7.97
CA ASP A 103 -12.66 2.92 7.12
C ASP A 103 -11.69 4.05 7.48
N GLU A 104 -11.33 4.22 8.76
CA GLU A 104 -10.39 5.23 9.20
C GLU A 104 -8.98 4.99 8.65
N ALA A 105 -8.53 3.73 8.65
CA ALA A 105 -7.24 3.35 8.07
C ALA A 105 -7.21 3.61 6.57
N ARG A 106 -8.29 3.24 5.87
CA ARG A 106 -8.45 3.52 4.45
C ARG A 106 -8.49 5.01 4.15
N GLN A 107 -9.24 5.80 4.91
CA GLN A 107 -9.30 7.26 4.72
C GLN A 107 -7.95 7.92 5.00
N SER A 108 -7.24 7.46 6.03
CA SER A 108 -5.88 7.95 6.34
C SER A 108 -4.93 7.68 5.18
N LEU A 109 -4.98 6.49 4.59
CA LEU A 109 -4.22 6.14 3.39
C LEU A 109 -4.54 7.05 2.21
N LEU A 110 -5.83 7.24 1.91
CA LEU A 110 -6.25 8.12 0.83
C LEU A 110 -5.84 9.58 1.09
N ASN A 111 -5.86 10.04 2.34
CA ASN A 111 -5.44 11.38 2.70
C ASN A 111 -3.92 11.57 2.57
N LEU A 112 -3.12 10.56 2.88
CA LEU A 112 -1.69 10.57 2.61
C LEU A 112 -1.43 10.66 1.10
N LEU A 113 -2.10 9.84 0.28
CA LEU A 113 -1.93 9.83 -1.17
C LEU A 113 -2.33 11.15 -1.85
N LYS A 114 -3.36 11.83 -1.34
CA LYS A 114 -3.75 13.17 -1.81
C LYS A 114 -2.68 14.25 -1.58
N LYS A 115 -1.76 14.05 -0.63
CA LYS A 115 -0.64 14.97 -0.37
C LYS A 115 0.54 14.73 -1.32
N LEU A 116 0.51 13.65 -2.10
CA LEU A 116 1.59 13.28 -2.99
C LEU A 116 1.36 13.85 -4.39
N PRO A 117 2.43 14.26 -5.11
CA PRO A 117 2.32 14.70 -6.49
C PRO A 117 2.17 13.49 -7.43
N ILE A 118 1.05 12.78 -7.32
CA ILE A 118 0.72 11.62 -8.17
C ILE A 118 -0.08 12.15 -9.37
N GLU A 119 0.48 11.99 -10.56
CA GLU A 119 -0.21 12.34 -11.80
C GLU A 119 -1.30 11.32 -12.13
N GLU A 120 -2.51 11.79 -12.47
CA GLU A 120 -3.56 10.94 -13.01
C GLU A 120 -3.20 10.58 -14.45
N SER A 121 -2.84 9.31 -14.68
CA SER A 121 -2.55 8.78 -16.03
C SER A 121 -3.81 8.57 -16.86
#